data_AF-A0A2G2N0A4-F1
#
_entry.id   AF-A0A2G2N0A4-F1
#
_cell.length_a   1.000
_cell.length_b   1.000
_cell.length_c   1.000
_cell.angle_alpha   90.00
_cell.angle_beta   90.00
_cell.angle_gamma   90.00
#
_symmetry.space_group_name_H-M   'P 1'
#
loop_
_entity.id
_entity.type
_entity.pdbx_description
1 polymer ?
#
loop_
_entity_poly.entity_id
_entity_poly.type
_entity_poly.pdbx_seq_one_letter_code
_entity_poly.pdbx_strand_id
1 'polypeptide(L)'
;MSPTNREVQLRKTCQLYAYVLVSQGKEVPEEIQECADSYDYPVDCVAKLSQVLKGLDSDTFEKIVNNSQSKEARDLANWWEMYQIYTPPWK
;
A
#
# COMPACT_ATOMS: atom_id res chain seq x y z
N MET A 1 -2.64 21.71 -12.76
CA MET A 1 -2.13 21.88 -11.38
C MET A 1 -1.08 20.81 -11.13
N SER A 2 -0.04 21.11 -10.34
CA SER A 2 0.91 20.08 -9.90
C SER A 2 0.35 19.41 -8.63
N PRO A 3 0.45 18.08 -8.50
CA PRO A 3 -0.02 17.38 -7.30
C PRO A 3 0.81 17.78 -6.08
N THR A 4 0.15 17.89 -4.93
CA THR A 4 0.79 18.12 -3.63
C THR A 4 1.53 16.86 -3.17
N ASN A 5 2.52 17.03 -2.27
CA ASN A 5 3.23 15.90 -1.66
C ASN A 5 2.27 14.89 -1.00
N ARG A 6 1.15 15.36 -0.45
CA ARG A 6 0.12 14.51 0.15
C ARG A 6 -0.55 13.65 -0.91
N GLU A 7 -0.98 14.22 -2.03
CA GLU A 7 -1.61 13.48 -3.13
C GLU A 7 -0.66 12.45 -3.75
N VAL A 8 0.62 12.81 -3.87
CA VAL A 8 1.66 11.86 -4.32
C VAL A 8 1.80 10.67 -3.35
N GLN A 9 1.79 10.92 -2.05
CA GLN A 9 1.86 9.84 -1.05
C GLN A 9 0.60 8.98 -1.02
N LEU A 10 -0.59 9.58 -1.12
CA LEU A 10 -1.85 8.84 -1.18
C LEU A 10 -1.90 7.93 -2.40
N ARG A 11 -1.58 8.46 -3.59
CA ARG A 11 -1.49 7.67 -4.81
C ARG A 11 -0.49 6.52 -4.69
N LYS A 12 0.72 6.77 -4.17
CA LYS A 12 1.71 5.70 -3.96
C LYS A 12 1.19 4.63 -2.99
N THR A 13 0.46 5.03 -1.96
CA THR A 13 -0.19 4.09 -1.03
C THR A 13 -1.28 3.25 -1.72
N CYS A 14 -2.09 3.87 -2.60
CA CYS A 14 -3.08 3.17 -3.42
C CYS A 14 -2.43 2.14 -4.35
N GLN A 15 -1.32 2.50 -5.01
CA GLN A 15 -0.54 1.59 -5.86
C GLN A 15 -0.01 0.37 -5.08
N LEU A 16 0.54 0.61 -3.89
CA LEU A 16 1.01 -0.45 -3.01
C LEU A 16 -0.15 -1.37 -2.55
N TYR A 17 -1.31 -0.79 -2.27
CA TYR A 17 -2.49 -1.55 -1.89
C TYR A 17 -3.02 -2.42 -3.04
N ALA A 18 -3.10 -1.88 -4.25
CA ALA A 18 -3.45 -2.64 -5.44
C ALA A 18 -2.48 -3.81 -5.66
N TYR A 19 -1.17 -3.57 -5.54
CA TYR A 19 -0.15 -4.63 -5.62
C TYR A 19 -0.38 -5.75 -4.61
N VAL A 20 -0.68 -5.42 -3.35
CA VAL A 20 -0.95 -6.39 -2.29
C VAL A 20 -2.21 -7.21 -2.57
N LEU A 21 -3.27 -6.60 -3.13
CA LEU A 21 -4.50 -7.30 -3.50
C LEU A 21 -4.26 -8.26 -4.68
N VAL A 22 -3.60 -7.78 -5.74
CA VAL A 22 -3.26 -8.60 -6.91
C VAL A 22 -2.36 -9.77 -6.52
N SER A 23 -1.37 -9.55 -5.64
CA SER A 23 -0.47 -10.60 -5.16
C SER A 23 -1.18 -11.68 -4.33
N GLN A 24 -2.34 -11.35 -3.74
CA GLN A 24 -3.22 -12.31 -3.06
C GLN A 24 -4.28 -12.93 -3.99
N GLY A 25 -4.27 -12.61 -5.29
CA GLY A 25 -5.30 -13.03 -6.24
C GLY A 25 -6.67 -12.41 -5.99
N LYS A 26 -6.73 -11.27 -5.29
CA LYS A 26 -7.97 -10.53 -5.02
C LYS A 26 -8.21 -9.46 -6.08
N GLU A 27 -9.48 -9.14 -6.33
CA GLU A 27 -9.85 -7.99 -7.15
C GLU A 27 -9.47 -6.67 -6.48
N VAL A 28 -9.02 -5.71 -7.29
CA VAL A 28 -8.73 -4.34 -6.86
C VAL A 28 -10.02 -3.53 -7.02
N PRO A 29 -10.56 -2.92 -5.94
CA PRO A 29 -11.73 -2.06 -6.07
C PRO A 29 -11.46 -0.86 -6.97
N GLU A 30 -12.45 -0.45 -7.75
CA GLU A 30 -12.34 0.66 -8.72
C GLU A 30 -11.80 1.94 -8.08
N GLU A 31 -12.30 2.31 -6.90
CA GLU A 31 -11.82 3.49 -6.14
C GLU A 31 -10.30 3.48 -5.87
N ILE A 32 -9.72 2.28 -5.69
CA ILE A 32 -8.30 2.10 -5.41
C ILE A 32 -7.50 2.17 -6.70
N GLN A 33 -8.04 1.56 -7.76
CA GLN A 33 -7.45 1.60 -9.09
C GLN A 33 -7.42 3.04 -9.63
N GLU A 34 -8.52 3.78 -9.52
CA GLU A 34 -8.59 5.19 -9.90
C GLU A 34 -7.62 6.06 -9.09
N CYS A 35 -7.51 5.83 -7.78
CA CYS A 35 -6.50 6.51 -6.95
C CYS A 35 -5.06 6.15 -7.34
N ALA A 36 -4.80 4.91 -7.78
CA ALA A 36 -3.48 4.46 -8.21
C ALA A 36 -3.10 5.05 -9.59
N ASP A 37 -4.08 5.28 -10.45
CA ASP A 37 -3.91 5.72 -11.84
C ASP A 37 -3.96 7.25 -12.00
N SER A 38 -4.78 7.95 -11.23
CA SER A 38 -4.98 9.41 -11.31
C SER A 38 -4.81 10.13 -9.97
N TYR A 39 -4.66 11.46 -10.02
CA TYR A 39 -4.71 12.36 -8.87
C TYR A 39 -6.11 12.96 -8.63
N ASP A 40 -7.07 12.71 -9.51
CA ASP A 40 -8.40 13.34 -9.47
C ASP A 40 -9.29 12.77 -8.35
N TYR A 41 -9.01 11.55 -7.89
CA TYR A 41 -9.81 10.83 -6.90
C TYR A 41 -8.94 10.27 -5.76
N PRO A 42 -8.33 11.13 -4.93
CA PRO A 42 -7.47 10.67 -3.85
C PRO A 42 -8.28 9.97 -2.75
N VAL A 43 -7.96 8.70 -2.50
CA VAL A 43 -8.54 7.90 -1.41
C VAL A 43 -7.47 7.63 -0.36
N ASP A 44 -7.84 7.74 0.92
CA ASP A 44 -6.94 7.35 2.01
C ASP A 44 -6.88 5.83 2.16
N CYS A 45 -5.87 5.24 1.53
CA CYS A 45 -5.63 3.80 1.56
C CYS A 45 -4.70 3.36 2.70
N VAL A 46 -4.19 4.27 3.53
CA VAL A 46 -3.21 3.95 4.58
C VAL A 46 -3.79 2.96 5.59
N ALA A 47 -5.02 3.23 6.06
CA ALA A 47 -5.70 2.36 7.02
C ALA A 47 -6.03 0.98 6.41
N LYS A 48 -6.55 0.95 5.18
CA LYS A 48 -6.89 -0.30 4.48
C LYS A 48 -5.64 -1.16 4.22
N LEU A 49 -4.57 -0.56 3.68
CA LEU A 49 -3.31 -1.25 3.42
C LEU A 49 -2.69 -1.82 4.70
N SER A 50 -2.58 -1.00 5.75
CA SER A 50 -1.99 -1.46 7.01
C SER A 50 -2.81 -2.58 7.67
N GLN A 51 -4.13 -2.55 7.60
CA GLN A 51 -4.99 -3.64 8.08
C GLN A 51 -4.75 -4.93 7.30
N VAL A 52 -4.64 -4.85 5.97
CA VAL A 52 -4.37 -6.04 5.16
C VAL A 52 -3.01 -6.62 5.48
N LEU A 53 -1.96 -5.80 5.60
CA LEU A 53 -0.61 -6.26 5.95
C LEU A 53 -0.56 -6.91 7.35
N LYS A 54 -1.28 -6.37 8.34
CA LYS A 54 -1.40 -6.98 9.68
C LYS A 54 -2.13 -8.32 9.67
N GLY A 55 -3.02 -8.53 8.71
CA GLY A 55 -3.81 -9.75 8.57
C GLY A 55 -3.13 -10.85 7.74
N LEU A 56 -1.98 -10.59 7.13
CA LEU A 56 -1.23 -11.60 6.38
C LEU A 56 -0.59 -12.61 7.35
N ASP A 57 -0.62 -13.89 6.97
CA ASP A 57 0.23 -14.88 7.61
C ASP A 57 1.71 -14.65 7.25
N SER A 58 2.62 -15.24 8.02
CA SER A 58 4.05 -15.00 7.88
C SER A 58 4.62 -15.40 6.51
N ASP A 59 4.11 -16.48 5.89
CA ASP A 59 4.58 -16.93 4.58
C ASP A 59 4.10 -15.98 3.47
N THR A 60 2.84 -15.57 3.51
CA THR A 60 2.30 -14.59 2.57
C THR A 60 2.97 -13.22 2.74
N PHE A 61 3.21 -12.79 3.98
CA PHE A 61 3.91 -11.54 4.26
C PHE A 61 5.33 -11.56 3.70
N GLU A 62 6.07 -12.66 3.88
CA GLU A 62 7.43 -12.78 3.34
C GLU A 62 7.45 -12.75 1.80
N LYS A 63 6.48 -13.40 1.16
CA LYS A 63 6.35 -13.45 -0.31
C LYS A 63 5.93 -12.13 -0.95
N ILE A 64 5.18 -11.29 -0.24
CA ILE A 64 4.63 -10.03 -0.78
C ILE A 64 5.47 -8.83 -0.34
N VAL A 65 5.82 -8.76 0.95
CA VAL A 65 6.51 -7.59 1.53
C VAL A 65 8.03 -7.77 1.45
N ASN A 66 8.56 -8.93 1.84
CA ASN A 66 10.02 -9.15 1.86
C ASN A 66 10.57 -9.69 0.52
N ASN A 67 9.80 -9.60 -0.55
CA ASN A 67 10.25 -10.03 -1.86
C ASN A 67 11.23 -9.02 -2.46
N SER A 68 12.52 -9.27 -2.29
CA SER A 68 13.57 -8.40 -2.79
C SER A 68 13.69 -8.37 -4.32
N GLN A 69 12.94 -9.18 -5.08
CA GLN A 69 13.04 -9.22 -6.54
C GLN A 69 12.15 -8.18 -7.26
N SER A 70 11.07 -7.72 -6.61
CA SER A 70 10.16 -6.71 -7.18
C SER A 70 10.45 -5.33 -6.59
N LYS A 71 10.35 -4.29 -7.44
CA LYS A 71 10.48 -2.91 -6.98
C LYS A 71 9.32 -2.54 -6.05
N GLU A 72 8.11 -2.97 -6.41
CA GLU A 72 6.87 -2.76 -5.68
C GLU A 72 6.95 -3.36 -4.26
N ALA A 73 7.48 -4.58 -4.14
CA ALA A 73 7.71 -5.22 -2.84
C ALA A 73 8.73 -4.46 -1.99
N ARG A 74 9.83 -3.97 -2.56
CA ARG A 74 10.78 -3.11 -1.83
C ARG A 74 10.15 -1.79 -1.39
N ASP A 75 9.37 -1.15 -2.26
CA ASP A 75 8.62 0.06 -1.93
C ASP A 75 7.58 -0.21 -0.82
N LEU A 76 6.94 -1.38 -0.83
CA LEU A 76 5.99 -1.82 0.19
C LEU A 76 6.68 -2.06 1.55
N ALA A 77 7.83 -2.75 1.55
CA ALA A 77 8.62 -2.98 2.75
C ALA A 77 9.05 -1.66 3.40
N ASN A 78 9.59 -0.74 2.59
CA ASN A 78 9.97 0.59 3.05
C ASN A 78 8.78 1.37 3.61
N TRP A 79 7.63 1.33 2.92
CA TRP A 79 6.41 1.97 3.41
C TRP A 79 5.96 1.37 4.75
N TRP A 80 6.01 0.05 4.89
CA TRP A 80 5.59 -0.65 6.10
C TRP A 80 6.48 -0.33 7.30
N GLU A 81 7.80 -0.33 7.10
CA GLU A 81 8.77 0.07 8.14
C GLU A 81 8.48 1.49 8.63
N MET A 82 8.31 2.43 7.69
CA MET A 82 7.96 3.82 8.02
C MET A 82 6.61 3.89 8.76
N TYR A 83 5.60 3.17 8.29
CA TYR A 83 4.29 3.15 8.95
C TYR A 83 4.38 2.68 10.40
N GLN A 84 5.15 1.63 10.68
CA GLN A 84 5.35 1.12 12.03
C GLN A 84 6.10 2.09 12.94
N ILE A 85 7.06 2.85 12.40
CA ILE A 85 7.80 3.88 13.14
C ILE A 85 6.87 5.04 13.53
N TYR A 86 6.05 5.54 12.59
CA TYR A 86 5.21 6.72 12.81
C TYR A 86 3.84 6.41 13.44
N THR A 87 3.40 5.16 13.38
CA THR A 87 2.09 4.72 13.90
C THR A 87 2.30 3.61 14.93
N PRO A 88 2.76 3.95 16.15
CA PRO A 88 3.02 2.96 17.18
C PRO A 88 1.71 2.21 17.53
N PRO A 89 1.80 0.90 17.88
CA PRO A 89 0.66 0.01 18.05
C PRO A 89 -0.24 0.31 19.27
N TRP A 90 -0.02 1.40 19.99
CA TRP A 90 -0.75 1.74 21.22
C TRP A 90 -1.88 2.74 20.93
N LYS A 91 -3.09 2.21 20.69
CA LYS A 91 -4.36 2.85 21.03
C LYS A 91 -5.35 1.79 21.50
#